data_AF-A0A821J1Q8-F1
#
_entry.id   AF-A0A821J1Q8-F1
#
_cell.length_a   1.000
_cell.length_b   1.000
_cell.length_c   1.000
_cell.angle_alpha   90.00
_cell.angle_beta   90.00
_cell.angle_gamma   90.00
#
_symmetry.space_group_name_H-M   'P 1'
#
loop_
_entity.id
_entity.type
_entity.pdbx_description
1 polymer ?
#
loop_
_entity_poly.entity_id
_entity_poly.type
_entity_poly.pdbx_seq_one_letter_code
_entity_poly.pdbx_strand_id
1 'polypeptide(L)'
;MVARLGESDNSWSVLALDRGSPCNSAQNDTWDEDLSGIHDSNYFSVSQDYLLGRLVRNPRYYSTGETVMINGMIAVAPCRYLLDQL
;
A
#
# COMPACT_ATOMS: atom_id res chain seq x y z
N MET A 1 3.84 -3.67 -11.30
CA MET A 1 3.47 -4.43 -12.52
C MET A 1 3.82 -3.69 -13.80
N VAL A 2 3.59 -2.37 -13.87
CA VAL A 2 3.94 -1.51 -15.02
C VAL A 2 5.43 -1.57 -15.40
N ALA A 3 6.34 -1.65 -14.43
CA ALA A 3 7.78 -1.69 -14.70
C ALA A 3 8.23 -2.91 -15.53
N ARG A 4 7.58 -4.07 -15.39
CA ARG A 4 7.90 -5.26 -16.19
C ARG A 4 7.21 -5.29 -17.55
N LEU A 5 6.05 -4.63 -17.66
CA LEU A 5 5.28 -4.57 -18.91
C LEU A 5 5.77 -3.44 -19.84
N GLY A 6 6.35 -2.38 -19.27
CA GLY A 6 6.99 -1.28 -20.00
C GLY A 6 8.49 -1.48 -20.26
N GLU A 7 9.02 -2.70 -20.13
CA GLU A 7 10.41 -2.99 -20.52
C GLU A 7 10.66 -2.66 -21.99
N SER A 8 11.91 -2.27 -22.31
CA SER A 8 12.31 -1.69 -23.60
C SER A 8 11.96 -2.55 -24.82
N ASP A 9 11.84 -3.85 -24.62
CA ASP A 9 11.64 -4.83 -25.68
C ASP A 9 10.16 -4.98 -26.05
N ASN A 10 9.25 -4.31 -25.33
CA ASN A 10 7.83 -4.30 -25.61
C ASN A 10 7.44 -3.06 -26.41
N SER A 11 6.73 -3.25 -27.52
CA SER A 11 6.18 -2.16 -28.35
C SER A 11 4.88 -1.58 -27.80
N TRP A 12 4.59 -1.76 -26.51
CA TRP A 12 3.33 -1.39 -25.88
C TRP A 12 3.48 -0.13 -25.04
N SER A 13 2.50 0.77 -25.14
CA SER A 13 2.39 1.92 -24.24
C SER A 13 1.64 1.49 -22.99
N VAL A 14 2.27 1.60 -21.82
CA VAL A 14 1.64 1.24 -20.53
C VAL A 14 1.32 2.51 -19.76
N LEU A 15 0.05 2.70 -19.42
CA LEU A 15 -0.41 3.78 -18.55
C LEU A 15 -0.68 3.23 -17.14
N ALA A 16 0.04 3.77 -16.16
CA ALA A 16 -0.20 3.52 -14.74
C ALA A 16 -0.95 4.72 -14.15
N LEU A 17 -2.13 4.49 -13.59
CA LEU A 17 -2.88 5.52 -12.87
C LEU A 17 -2.78 5.25 -11.37
N ASP A 18 -2.30 6.24 -10.62
CA ASP A 18 -2.27 6.24 -9.16
C ASP A 18 -3.06 7.44 -8.65
N ARG A 19 -3.73 7.30 -7.51
CA ARG A 19 -4.54 8.37 -6.89
C ARG A 19 -3.66 9.42 -6.23
N GLY A 20 -2.43 9.06 -5.83
CA GLY A 20 -1.54 9.95 -5.09
C GLY A 20 -0.42 10.60 -5.89
N SER A 21 0.18 11.60 -5.27
CA SER A 21 1.40 12.24 -5.76
C SER A 21 2.61 11.33 -5.53
N PRO A 22 3.56 11.23 -6.47
CA PRO A 22 4.78 10.46 -6.26
C PRO A 22 5.53 10.93 -5.01
N CYS A 23 6.00 9.98 -4.20
CA CYS A 23 6.85 10.27 -3.06
C CYS A 23 8.22 10.76 -3.56
N ASN A 24 8.45 12.07 -3.50
CA ASN A 24 9.75 12.65 -3.83
C ASN A 24 10.70 12.39 -2.66
N SER A 25 11.72 11.58 -2.90
CA SER A 25 12.73 11.14 -1.92
C SER A 25 13.62 12.25 -1.33
N ALA A 26 13.28 13.53 -1.54
CA ALA A 26 14.07 14.68 -1.08
C ALA A 26 13.72 15.15 0.34
N GLN A 27 12.75 14.52 1.00
CA GLN A 27 12.20 14.99 2.28
C GLN A 27 12.21 13.88 3.33
N ASN A 28 13.35 13.19 3.50
CA ASN A 28 13.35 11.88 4.15
C ASN A 28 14.35 11.72 5.31
N ASP A 29 14.52 12.75 6.14
CA ASP A 29 15.16 12.59 7.46
C ASP A 29 14.23 12.91 8.64
N THR A 30 13.05 13.47 8.39
CA THR A 30 12.05 13.71 9.43
C THR A 30 10.86 12.80 9.16
N TRP A 31 10.73 11.74 9.94
CA TRP A 31 9.51 10.94 10.06
C TRP A 31 8.42 11.74 10.82
N ASP A 32 8.39 13.06 10.63
CA ASP A 32 7.41 13.94 11.24
C ASP A 32 6.13 13.89 10.40
N GLU A 33 5.22 13.06 10.87
CA GLU A 33 3.79 13.34 11.01
C GLU A 33 2.96 13.72 9.78
N ASP A 34 3.47 13.67 8.55
CA ASP A 34 2.64 13.92 7.37
C ASP A 34 1.84 12.66 6.97
N LEU A 35 0.86 12.32 7.81
CA LEU A 35 -0.13 11.26 7.57
C LEU A 35 -1.19 11.65 6.54
N SER A 36 -1.07 12.81 5.86
CA SER A 36 -2.08 13.33 4.93
C SER A 36 -2.40 12.39 3.76
N GLY A 37 -1.48 11.48 3.42
CA GLY A 37 -1.67 10.43 2.40
C GLY A 37 -1.99 9.03 2.94
N ILE A 38 -2.02 8.83 4.27
CA ILE A 38 -2.11 7.51 4.94
C ILE A 38 -3.56 7.13 5.31
N HIS A 39 -4.46 8.11 5.25
CA HIS A 39 -5.83 7.94 5.72
C HIS A 39 -6.83 8.40 4.65
N ASP A 40 -7.74 7.51 4.24
CA ASP A 40 -8.99 7.93 3.61
C ASP A 40 -9.97 8.23 4.74
N SER A 41 -10.36 9.50 4.88
CA SER A 41 -11.33 9.94 5.89
C SER A 41 -12.66 9.19 5.81
N ASN A 42 -12.92 8.48 4.72
CA ASN A 42 -14.14 7.69 4.50
C ASN A 42 -13.96 6.18 4.75
N TYR A 43 -12.75 5.70 5.08
CA TYR A 43 -12.54 4.28 5.36
C TYR A 43 -12.80 3.95 6.84
N PHE A 44 -13.95 3.35 7.11
CA PHE A 44 -14.31 2.84 8.43
C PHE A 44 -14.50 1.32 8.38
N SER A 45 -13.95 0.58 9.35
CA SER A 45 -14.33 -0.81 9.54
C SER A 45 -15.77 -0.90 10.05
N VAL A 46 -16.47 -1.97 9.68
CA VAL A 46 -17.71 -2.36 10.39
C VAL A 46 -17.35 -2.68 11.84
N SER A 47 -18.24 -2.32 12.79
CA SER A 47 -18.07 -2.70 14.20
C SER A 47 -17.97 -4.22 14.32
N GLN A 48 -16.98 -4.69 15.07
CA GLN A 48 -16.76 -6.10 15.32
C GLN A 48 -17.08 -6.41 16.78
N ASP A 49 -17.99 -7.35 17.01
CA ASP A 49 -18.46 -7.70 18.36
C ASP A 49 -17.31 -8.18 19.26
N TYR A 50 -16.35 -8.90 18.68
CA TYR A 50 -15.16 -9.37 19.38
C TYR A 50 -14.17 -8.25 19.77
N LEU A 51 -14.40 -7.02 19.29
CA LEU A 51 -13.65 -5.83 19.69
C LEU A 51 -14.43 -4.97 20.67
N LEU A 52 -15.54 -5.47 21.23
CA LEU A 52 -16.35 -4.77 22.23
C LEU A 52 -16.83 -3.40 21.76
N GLY A 53 -17.21 -3.30 20.48
CA GLY A 53 -17.67 -2.06 19.86
C GLY A 53 -16.56 -1.09 19.45
N ARG A 54 -15.28 -1.48 19.56
CA ARG A 54 -14.18 -0.69 18.99
C ARG A 54 -14.17 -0.80 17.47
N LEU A 55 -13.94 0.33 16.82
CA LEU A 55 -13.70 0.43 15.38
C LEU A 55 -12.20 0.33 15.10
N VAL A 56 -11.83 -0.52 14.14
CA VAL A 56 -10.44 -0.65 13.69
C VAL A 56 -10.25 0.24 12.47
N ARG A 57 -9.22 1.07 12.51
CA ARG A 57 -8.78 1.77 11.31
C ARG A 57 -7.71 0.93 10.64
N ASN A 58 -7.92 0.62 9.36
CA ASN A 58 -6.90 -0.02 8.54
C ASN A 58 -6.32 1.04 7.59
N PRO A 59 -5.18 1.64 7.92
CA PRO A 59 -4.60 2.71 7.12
C PRO A 59 -4.15 2.16 5.75
N ARG A 60 -4.26 3.00 4.72
CA ARG A 60 -3.75 2.70 3.38
C ARG A 60 -3.08 3.95 2.85
N TYR A 61 -1.88 3.79 2.30
CA TYR A 61 -1.18 4.91 1.67
C TYR A 61 -1.68 5.07 0.23
N TYR A 62 -2.15 6.27 -0.10
CA TYR A 62 -2.70 6.61 -1.41
C TYR A 62 -1.67 7.39 -2.22
N SER A 63 -0.63 6.69 -2.68
CA SER A 63 0.44 7.19 -3.56
C SER A 63 1.25 6.01 -4.11
N THR A 64 2.11 6.28 -5.09
CA THR A 64 3.00 5.30 -5.71
C THR A 64 3.75 4.48 -4.67
N GLY A 65 3.59 3.15 -4.74
CA GLY A 65 4.15 2.20 -3.76
C GLY A 65 3.13 1.72 -2.73
N GLU A 66 1.99 2.40 -2.61
CA GLU A 66 0.87 2.08 -1.71
C GLU A 66 1.33 1.72 -0.29
N THR A 67 0.70 0.74 0.35
CA THR A 67 0.97 0.30 1.72
C THR A 67 2.43 -0.14 1.96
N VAL A 68 3.20 -0.45 0.92
CA VAL A 68 4.63 -0.75 1.06
C VAL A 68 5.41 0.45 1.60
N MET A 69 4.95 1.67 1.33
CA MET A 69 5.59 2.90 1.81
C MET A 69 5.40 3.14 3.32
N ILE A 70 4.47 2.42 3.97
CA ILE A 70 4.12 2.60 5.39
C ILE A 70 4.14 1.29 6.20
N ASN A 71 4.57 0.19 5.59
CA ASN A 71 4.63 -1.09 6.28
C ASN A 71 5.87 -1.16 7.19
N GLY A 72 5.92 -2.17 8.06
CA GLY A 72 7.11 -2.42 8.89
C GLY A 72 8.33 -2.94 8.13
N MET A 73 8.34 -2.86 6.79
CA MET A 73 9.37 -3.39 5.89
C MET A 73 9.70 -4.89 6.11
N ILE A 74 8.75 -5.65 6.66
CA ILE A 74 8.89 -7.09 6.87
C ILE A 74 8.46 -7.81 5.59
N ALA A 75 9.39 -8.50 4.94
CA ALA A 75 9.11 -9.38 3.82
C ALA A 75 8.96 -10.82 4.31
N VAL A 76 7.78 -11.42 4.13
CA VAL A 76 7.47 -12.81 4.51
C VAL A 76 7.02 -13.59 3.29
N ALA A 77 7.66 -14.73 3.04
CA ALA A 77 7.19 -15.71 2.05
C ALA A 77 6.24 -16.71 2.73
N PRO A 78 5.07 -17.02 2.15
CA PRO A 78 4.17 -18.02 2.72
C PRO A 78 4.81 -19.42 2.68
N CYS A 79 4.44 -20.27 3.64
CA CYS A 79 4.91 -21.65 3.63
C CYS A 79 4.28 -22.44 2.47
N ARG A 80 5.06 -23.34 1.86
CA ARG A 80 4.65 -24.10 0.66
C ARG A 80 3.33 -24.86 0.84
N TYR A 81 3.09 -25.37 2.05
CA TYR A 81 1.85 -26.07 2.40
C TYR A 81 0.57 -25.24 2.19
N LEU A 82 0.61 -23.92 2.42
CA LEU A 82 -0.53 -23.04 2.21
C LEU A 82 -0.76 -22.72 0.72
N LEU A 83 0.29 -22.79 -0.11
CA LEU A 83 0.18 -22.55 -1.55
C LEU A 83 -0.38 -23.76 -2.29
N ASP A 84 -0.13 -24.98 -1.78
CA ASP A 84 -0.62 -26.22 -2.38
C ASP A 84 -2.13 -26.47 -2.12
N GLN A 85 -2.80 -25.65 -1.30
CA GLN A 85 -4.23 -25.75 -0.95
C GLN A 85 -5.14 -24.74 -1.67
N LEU A 86 -4.61 -23.89 -2.54
CA LEU A 86 -5.34 -22.90 -3.33
C LEU A 86 -5.50 -23.35 -4.78
#